data_AF-A0A1I7YBN2-F1
#
_entry.id   AF-A0A1I7YBN2-F1
#
_cell.length_a   1.000
_cell.length_b   1.000
_cell.length_c   1.000
_cell.angle_alpha   90.00
_cell.angle_beta   90.00
_cell.angle_gamma   90.00
#
_symmetry.space_group_name_H-M   'P 1'
#
loop_
_entity.id
_entity.type
_entity.pdbx_description
1 polymer ?
#
loop_
_entity_poly.entity_id
_entity_poly.type
_entity_poly.pdbx_seq_one_letter_code
_entity_poly.pdbx_strand_id
1 'polypeptide(L)'
;MRSGLDEVLVEGDIVMTPEQARHYFGVDSEGRRSKRQAYQPKGFPKSLWKDGVYYTFDPRLNQKTRDVVHSAVAFWQANTCIKFTETADVASSPVKPVIVVSPGVGCNSMLGRKMNFDDSQTLNLEPGKCEYFAAATHELAHALGFIHEHTRWDRDEYIYVDLTKLNPNISQNYDKFDVVDQYKKYDKAENDNYGKQYDFGGIMHYDDTAGAIAKGDIVMLAKNPDYQMTIGGAVGPVYGDVYEMNMLYSCYDRCKNSGTVCKHEGMPNPNNCSVCQCPSGFGGDDCSQRQAGNSGFGHDLNCGDTLTAEAHWQTLDVIDVVGAGNYNSSYGNASNPYHCTWHITAPAGKVVEYEVIAFGTYGHEKDVLCTEMCYFGGLKIKGQEDSWKPEGMKLCCSNQLNKIRITTSNLLVIQAYNHLLFSDFAIEYRISKLMRLLYAMESWIAEDAPPKPTKSTAKSTTTTTTTRRTTSSGCPAGYDILSSTGTICYNVNVRLTNFMDASLSCLRTNGSISIAQATVDETILKNIFIKKAKSSRVSKYWSGLKNWKCGIYDINLNTYTYTSCLDLSKKAGYFCQFKLND
;
A
#
# COMPACT_ATOMS: atom_id res chain seq x y z
N MET A 1 11.51 41.59 19.41
CA MET A 1 10.54 40.49 19.41
C MET A 1 9.72 40.57 18.14
N ARG A 2 9.95 39.67 17.19
CA ARG A 2 8.94 39.32 16.18
C ARG A 2 8.47 37.92 16.54
N SER A 3 7.25 37.86 17.06
CA SER A 3 6.43 36.66 17.21
C SER A 3 6.08 36.13 15.82
N GLY A 4 6.18 34.82 15.62
CA GLY A 4 5.85 34.18 14.35
C GLY A 4 6.91 33.18 13.96
N LEU A 5 6.83 31.99 14.54
CA LEU A 5 7.23 30.81 13.78
C LEU A 5 5.92 30.27 13.23
N ASP A 6 5.81 30.22 11.92
CA ASP A 6 4.68 29.62 11.23
C ASP A 6 4.67 28.10 11.51
N GLU A 7 3.49 27.49 11.48
CA GLU A 7 3.31 26.06 11.72
C GLU A 7 4.12 25.23 10.71
N VAL A 8 4.77 24.15 11.17
CA VAL A 8 5.70 23.37 10.34
C VAL A 8 5.04 22.05 9.96
N LEU A 9 5.08 21.72 8.66
CA LEU A 9 4.69 20.40 8.17
C LEU A 9 5.86 19.43 8.36
N VAL A 10 5.67 18.44 9.23
CA VAL A 10 6.63 17.40 9.60
C VAL A 10 6.14 16.07 9.05
N GLU A 11 7.08 15.21 8.65
CA GLU A 11 6.82 13.91 8.02
C GLU A 11 6.10 13.99 6.66
N GLY A 12 5.35 15.04 6.33
CA GLY A 12 4.68 15.24 5.04
C GLY A 12 3.25 15.76 5.20
N ASP A 13 2.63 15.43 6.33
CA ASP A 13 1.20 15.67 6.66
C ASP A 13 0.95 15.96 8.16
N ILE A 14 1.97 15.94 9.03
CA ILE A 14 1.81 16.33 10.44
C ILE A 14 2.11 17.81 10.62
N VAL A 15 1.10 18.59 10.99
CA VAL A 15 1.30 20.01 11.36
C VAL A 15 1.74 20.10 12.82
N MET A 16 2.97 20.56 13.04
CA MET A 16 3.54 20.80 14.37
C MET A 16 3.56 22.29 14.71
N THR A 17 3.24 22.61 15.97
CA THR A 17 3.49 23.95 16.50
C THR A 17 5.00 24.22 16.52
N PRO A 18 5.44 25.49 16.51
CA PRO A 18 6.85 25.81 16.58
C PRO A 18 7.60 25.21 17.78
N GLU A 19 6.92 25.03 18.91
CA GLU A 19 7.50 24.37 20.08
C GLU A 19 7.70 22.88 19.85
N GLN A 20 6.69 22.20 19.27
CA GLN A 20 6.79 20.79 18.92
C GLN A 20 7.84 20.54 17.86
N ALA A 21 7.89 21.38 16.82
CA ALA A 21 8.92 21.32 15.80
C ALA A 21 10.31 21.48 16.44
N ARG A 22 10.54 22.53 17.25
CA ARG A 22 11.82 22.71 17.96
C ARG A 22 12.22 21.48 18.78
N HIS A 23 11.28 20.87 19.48
CA HIS A 23 11.53 19.62 20.21
C HIS A 23 11.86 18.45 19.28
N TYR A 24 11.01 18.21 18.29
CA TYR A 24 11.18 17.16 17.27
C TYR A 24 12.54 17.26 16.57
N PHE A 25 13.00 18.46 16.22
CA PHE A 25 14.30 18.68 15.56
C PHE A 25 15.47 18.86 16.53
N GLY A 26 15.25 18.89 17.86
CA GLY A 26 16.30 19.09 18.87
C GLY A 26 16.96 20.48 18.85
N VAL A 27 16.17 21.52 18.59
CA VAL A 27 16.59 22.92 18.43
C VAL A 27 16.17 23.74 19.64
N ASP A 28 17.12 24.41 20.31
CA ASP A 28 16.80 25.28 21.45
C ASP A 28 16.12 26.60 21.02
N SER A 29 15.70 27.41 22.00
CA SER A 29 15.05 28.72 21.76
C SER A 29 15.92 29.75 21.03
N GLU A 30 17.22 29.48 20.89
CA GLU A 30 18.20 30.33 20.21
C GLU A 30 18.66 29.75 18.86
N GLY A 31 18.04 28.64 18.40
CA GLY A 31 18.34 28.03 17.10
C GLY A 31 19.59 27.14 17.10
N ARG A 32 20.13 26.77 18.25
CA ARG A 32 21.32 25.90 18.37
C ARG A 32 20.89 24.44 18.54
N ARG A 33 21.50 23.53 17.76
CA ARG A 33 21.33 22.07 17.92
C ARG A 33 22.00 21.64 19.23
N SER A 34 21.20 21.25 20.21
CA SER A 34 21.70 20.68 21.47
C SER A 34 22.08 19.20 21.27
N LYS A 35 23.22 18.79 21.83
CA LYS A 35 23.61 17.38 21.94
C LYS A 35 23.13 16.80 23.28
N ARG A 36 22.17 15.86 23.19
CA ARG A 36 21.77 14.77 24.12
C ARG A 36 20.54 14.95 25.04
N GLN A 37 19.88 13.78 25.20
CA GLN A 37 19.28 13.13 26.39
C GLN A 37 17.91 13.59 26.92
N ALA A 38 16.88 12.89 26.42
CA ALA A 38 15.59 12.53 27.04
C ALA A 38 14.60 13.67 27.39
N TYR A 39 13.38 13.60 26.85
CA TYR A 39 12.19 14.16 27.49
C TYR A 39 10.87 13.59 26.90
N GLN A 40 9.89 13.25 27.76
CA GLN A 40 8.54 12.81 27.37
C GLN A 40 7.78 13.91 26.60
N PRO A 41 6.77 13.58 25.76
CA PRO A 41 5.96 14.61 25.13
C PRO A 41 5.30 15.45 26.24
N LYS A 42 5.68 16.74 26.30
CA LYS A 42 5.43 17.72 27.39
C LYS A 42 3.94 17.97 27.72
N GLY A 43 3.04 17.24 27.08
CA GLY A 43 1.59 17.34 27.23
C GLY A 43 0.85 16.00 27.25
N PHE A 44 1.48 14.82 27.21
CA PHE A 44 0.76 13.56 27.44
C PHE A 44 0.45 13.41 28.94
N PRO A 45 -0.77 12.99 29.36
CA PRO A 45 -1.96 12.63 28.59
C PRO A 45 -2.94 13.80 28.35
N LYS A 46 -2.53 15.07 28.56
CA LYS A 46 -3.36 16.27 28.31
C LYS A 46 -3.62 16.53 26.81
N SER A 47 -2.81 15.98 25.91
CA SER A 47 -3.01 16.05 24.46
C SER A 47 -4.07 15.08 23.93
N LEU A 48 -4.69 14.29 24.79
CA LEU A 48 -5.80 13.41 24.43
C LEU A 48 -7.15 14.12 24.56
N TRP A 49 -8.10 13.76 23.70
CA TRP A 49 -9.47 14.28 23.68
C TRP A 49 -10.36 13.60 24.72
N LYS A 50 -10.17 13.95 26.01
CA LYS A 50 -10.89 13.31 27.13
C LYS A 50 -12.39 13.62 27.18
N ASP A 51 -12.79 14.82 26.74
CA ASP A 51 -14.17 15.31 26.84
C ASP A 51 -14.95 15.11 25.52
N GLY A 52 -14.47 14.21 24.67
CA GLY A 52 -14.94 14.05 23.30
C GLY A 52 -14.24 15.01 22.32
N VAL A 53 -14.37 14.69 21.04
CA VAL A 53 -13.84 15.46 19.92
C VAL A 53 -14.98 16.27 19.31
N TYR A 54 -14.86 17.58 19.30
CA TYR A 54 -15.83 18.44 18.60
C TYR A 54 -15.23 18.86 17.27
N TYR A 55 -16.02 18.77 16.21
CA TYR A 55 -15.58 19.17 14.88
C TYR A 55 -16.64 20.01 14.17
N THR A 56 -16.19 20.80 13.20
CA THR A 56 -17.03 21.55 12.28
C THR A 56 -16.34 21.62 10.92
N PHE A 57 -17.05 22.13 9.92
CA PHE A 57 -16.57 22.21 8.56
C PHE A 57 -16.46 23.65 8.10
N ASP A 58 -15.36 23.97 7.43
CA ASP A 58 -15.26 25.19 6.66
C ASP A 58 -16.39 25.24 5.61
N PRO A 59 -17.15 26.35 5.47
CA PRO A 59 -18.25 26.47 4.51
C PRO A 59 -17.84 26.19 3.04
N ARG A 60 -16.56 26.35 2.71
CA ARG A 60 -16.02 26.12 1.36
C ARG A 60 -15.83 24.64 1.02
N LEU A 61 -15.90 23.74 2.00
CA LEU A 61 -15.81 22.30 1.74
C LEU A 61 -17.04 21.79 0.98
N ASN A 62 -16.79 21.03 -0.08
CA ASN A 62 -17.83 20.37 -0.84
C ASN A 62 -18.45 19.19 -0.07
N GLN A 63 -19.59 18.69 -0.56
CA GLN A 63 -20.33 17.64 0.11
C GLN A 63 -19.56 16.32 0.16
N LYS A 64 -18.80 15.98 -0.89
CA LYS A 64 -18.04 14.74 -0.95
C LYS A 64 -16.98 14.66 0.16
N THR A 65 -16.27 15.75 0.45
CA THR A 65 -15.33 15.80 1.58
C THR A 65 -16.06 15.62 2.92
N ARG A 66 -17.25 16.22 3.08
CA ARG A 66 -18.06 16.07 4.31
C ARG A 66 -18.48 14.61 4.51
N ASP A 67 -18.97 13.96 3.45
CA ASP A 67 -19.43 12.57 3.49
C ASP A 67 -18.30 11.59 3.88
N VAL A 68 -17.08 11.80 3.37
CA VAL A 68 -15.93 10.95 3.74
C VAL A 68 -15.47 11.21 5.18
N VAL A 69 -15.53 12.45 5.67
CA VAL A 69 -15.25 12.77 7.07
C VAL A 69 -16.29 12.14 7.99
N HIS A 70 -17.57 12.22 7.65
CA HIS A 70 -18.65 11.54 8.39
C HIS A 70 -18.42 10.04 8.44
N SER A 71 -18.00 9.43 7.33
CA SER A 71 -17.66 8.00 7.27
C SER A 71 -16.47 7.66 8.18
N ALA A 72 -15.41 8.48 8.17
CA ALA A 72 -14.23 8.30 9.02
C ALA A 72 -14.55 8.48 10.52
N VAL A 73 -15.37 9.48 10.85
CA VAL A 73 -15.90 9.69 12.21
C VAL A 73 -16.73 8.49 12.66
N ALA A 74 -17.63 7.99 11.80
CA ALA A 74 -18.45 6.82 12.11
C ALA A 74 -17.58 5.59 12.37
N PHE A 75 -16.52 5.38 11.59
CA PHE A 75 -15.56 4.28 11.80
C PHE A 75 -14.90 4.36 13.18
N TRP A 76 -14.29 5.50 13.52
CA TRP A 76 -13.58 5.66 14.80
C TRP A 76 -14.56 5.54 15.99
N GLN A 77 -15.77 6.08 15.89
CA GLN A 77 -16.78 5.94 16.95
C GLN A 77 -17.30 4.51 17.11
N ALA A 78 -17.42 3.74 16.02
CA ALA A 78 -17.88 2.36 16.07
C ALA A 78 -16.82 1.42 16.67
N ASN A 79 -15.54 1.71 16.42
CA ASN A 79 -14.43 0.85 16.80
C ASN A 79 -13.69 1.29 18.07
N THR A 80 -14.01 2.47 18.60
CA THR A 80 -13.36 2.98 19.80
C THR A 80 -14.35 3.57 20.79
N CYS A 81 -13.85 3.90 21.97
CA CYS A 81 -14.61 4.60 22.99
C CYS A 81 -14.77 6.11 22.75
N ILE A 82 -14.06 6.66 21.76
CA ILE A 82 -13.99 8.09 21.43
C ILE A 82 -15.31 8.53 20.83
N LYS A 83 -15.78 9.71 21.26
CA LYS A 83 -17.03 10.30 20.75
C LYS A 83 -16.72 11.59 20.01
N PHE A 84 -17.34 11.72 18.84
CA PHE A 84 -17.25 12.87 17.97
C PHE A 84 -18.58 13.60 17.97
N THR A 85 -18.56 14.93 17.98
CA THR A 85 -19.76 15.75 17.93
C THR A 85 -19.57 16.86 16.92
N GLU A 86 -20.41 16.86 15.90
CA GLU A 86 -20.46 17.95 14.94
C GLU A 86 -21.11 19.19 15.56
N THR A 87 -20.53 20.34 15.30
CA THR A 87 -21.02 21.64 15.78
C THR A 87 -21.29 22.57 14.61
N ALA A 88 -22.26 23.46 14.79
CA ALA A 88 -22.62 24.44 13.76
C ALA A 88 -21.45 25.39 13.45
N ASP A 89 -20.70 25.78 14.48
CA ASP A 89 -19.51 26.60 14.36
C ASP A 89 -18.59 26.41 15.57
N VAL A 90 -17.40 27.00 15.48
CA VAL A 90 -16.41 26.95 16.55
C VAL A 90 -16.95 27.59 17.84
N ALA A 91 -17.69 28.69 17.76
CA ALA A 91 -18.11 29.49 18.92
C ALA A 91 -19.14 28.77 19.81
N SER A 92 -20.00 27.96 19.20
CA SER A 92 -21.08 27.21 19.87
C SER A 92 -20.63 25.92 20.55
N SER A 93 -19.40 25.46 20.32
CA SER A 93 -18.88 24.23 20.92
C SER A 93 -18.61 24.38 22.43
N PRO A 94 -19.05 23.42 23.28
CA PRO A 94 -18.78 23.44 24.72
C PRO A 94 -17.34 23.04 25.07
N VAL A 95 -16.61 22.40 24.13
CA VAL A 95 -15.22 21.97 24.32
C VAL A 95 -14.36 22.56 23.20
N LYS A 96 -13.21 23.11 23.60
CA LYS A 96 -12.21 23.74 22.72
C LYS A 96 -10.83 23.10 22.88
N PRO A 97 -9.94 23.14 21.87
CA PRO A 97 -10.22 23.62 20.52
C PRO A 97 -11.19 22.70 19.76
N VAL A 98 -11.92 23.23 18.79
CA VAL A 98 -12.72 22.45 17.82
C VAL A 98 -11.84 22.07 16.64
N ILE A 99 -11.98 20.86 16.10
CA ILE A 99 -11.36 20.51 14.81
C ILE A 99 -12.15 21.18 13.68
N VAL A 100 -11.51 22.09 12.95
CA VAL A 100 -12.08 22.70 11.74
C VAL A 100 -11.53 21.96 10.54
N VAL A 101 -12.39 21.20 9.85
CA VAL A 101 -12.02 20.56 8.59
C VAL A 101 -12.03 21.64 7.50
N SER A 102 -10.94 21.76 6.75
CA SER A 102 -10.68 22.86 5.83
C SER A 102 -10.26 22.37 4.42
N PRO A 103 -10.58 23.10 3.34
CA PRO A 103 -10.15 22.78 1.97
C PRO A 103 -8.69 23.20 1.69
N GLY A 104 -7.83 23.21 2.71
CA GLY A 104 -6.42 23.59 2.56
C GLY A 104 -5.66 22.67 1.61
N VAL A 105 -4.42 23.06 1.31
CA VAL A 105 -3.55 22.28 0.40
C VAL A 105 -3.11 20.99 1.09
N GLY A 106 -3.15 19.89 0.35
CA GLY A 106 -2.79 18.55 0.83
C GLY A 106 -3.78 17.94 1.82
N CYS A 107 -3.41 16.76 2.29
CA CYS A 107 -4.01 16.10 3.44
C CYS A 107 -3.03 16.32 4.59
N ASN A 108 -3.48 16.94 5.68
CA ASN A 108 -2.63 17.13 6.85
C ASN A 108 -3.43 17.47 8.10
N SER A 109 -2.85 17.17 9.25
CA SER A 109 -3.49 17.30 10.54
C SER A 109 -2.47 17.55 11.63
N MET A 110 -2.95 18.16 12.71
CA MET A 110 -2.13 18.37 13.89
C MET A 110 -2.04 17.13 14.76
N LEU A 111 -0.86 16.82 15.30
CA LEU A 111 -0.70 15.67 16.21
C LEU A 111 -1.36 15.91 17.59
N GLY A 112 -2.46 15.23 17.86
CA GLY A 112 -3.21 15.33 19.12
C GLY A 112 -3.97 16.65 19.32
N ARG A 113 -4.61 16.79 20.49
CA ARG A 113 -5.31 18.01 20.94
C ARG A 113 -4.32 19.12 21.31
N LYS A 114 -4.48 20.30 20.73
CA LYS A 114 -3.68 21.50 21.06
C LYS A 114 -4.31 22.31 22.18
N MET A 115 -3.97 21.98 23.42
CA MET A 115 -4.51 22.67 24.62
C MET A 115 -4.15 24.15 24.71
N ASN A 116 -3.15 24.61 23.97
CA ASN A 116 -2.74 26.01 23.91
C ASN A 116 -3.50 26.81 22.83
N PHE A 117 -4.45 26.20 22.13
CA PHE A 117 -5.29 26.85 21.14
C PHE A 117 -6.63 27.16 21.79
N ASP A 118 -7.02 28.44 21.78
CA ASP A 118 -8.20 28.90 22.51
C ASP A 118 -9.51 28.47 21.82
N ASP A 119 -9.52 28.35 20.50
CA ASP A 119 -10.75 28.16 19.73
C ASP A 119 -10.79 26.92 18.84
N SER A 120 -9.81 26.73 17.96
CA SER A 120 -9.86 25.66 16.97
C SER A 120 -8.49 25.24 16.47
N GLN A 121 -8.35 23.98 16.08
CA GLN A 121 -7.21 23.45 15.32
C GLN A 121 -7.69 22.95 13.95
N THR A 122 -6.85 23.12 12.93
CA THR A 122 -7.21 22.79 11.55
C THR A 122 -6.85 21.36 11.20
N LEU A 123 -7.71 20.72 10.42
CA LEU A 123 -7.43 19.49 9.67
C LEU A 123 -7.74 19.77 8.20
N ASN A 124 -6.75 19.63 7.32
CA ASN A 124 -6.92 19.90 5.90
C ASN A 124 -7.20 18.62 5.11
N LEU A 125 -8.23 18.70 4.26
CA LEU A 125 -8.52 17.69 3.25
C LEU A 125 -8.75 18.42 1.91
N GLU A 126 -7.72 18.44 1.06
CA GLU A 126 -7.78 19.09 -0.25
C GLU A 126 -8.86 18.44 -1.15
N PRO A 127 -9.86 19.22 -1.62
CA PRO A 127 -10.87 18.73 -2.55
C PRO A 127 -10.25 18.15 -3.83
N GLY A 128 -10.84 17.07 -4.34
CA GLY A 128 -10.33 16.33 -5.49
C GLY A 128 -9.08 15.48 -5.25
N LYS A 129 -8.38 15.64 -4.11
CA LYS A 129 -7.19 14.86 -3.76
C LYS A 129 -7.37 14.00 -2.52
N CYS A 130 -7.92 14.53 -1.43
CA CYS A 130 -8.03 13.85 -0.12
C CYS A 130 -9.45 13.32 0.16
N GLU A 131 -10.32 13.29 -0.84
CA GLU A 131 -11.74 12.96 -0.70
C GLU A 131 -12.02 11.45 -0.69
N TYR A 132 -11.32 10.72 0.17
CA TYR A 132 -11.48 9.28 0.31
C TYR A 132 -11.29 8.84 1.78
N PHE A 133 -11.83 7.67 2.09
CA PHE A 133 -11.95 7.18 3.46
C PHE A 133 -10.59 7.00 4.17
N ALA A 134 -9.59 6.45 3.46
CA ALA A 134 -8.24 6.27 4.01
C ALA A 134 -7.61 7.61 4.43
N ALA A 135 -7.62 8.65 3.60
CA ALA A 135 -7.10 9.97 3.97
C ALA A 135 -7.84 10.55 5.18
N ALA A 136 -9.18 10.58 5.17
CA ALA A 136 -9.94 11.16 6.27
C ALA A 136 -9.71 10.41 7.60
N THR A 137 -9.59 9.09 7.59
CA THR A 137 -9.30 8.30 8.79
C THR A 137 -7.86 8.49 9.28
N HIS A 138 -6.89 8.59 8.37
CA HIS A 138 -5.48 8.88 8.65
C HIS A 138 -5.32 10.25 9.34
N GLU A 139 -5.89 11.30 8.75
CA GLU A 139 -5.78 12.66 9.31
C GLU A 139 -6.50 12.81 10.65
N LEU A 140 -7.61 12.11 10.84
CA LEU A 140 -8.26 12.02 12.15
C LEU A 140 -7.39 11.25 13.15
N ALA A 141 -6.68 10.19 12.74
CA ALA A 141 -5.77 9.47 13.62
C ALA A 141 -4.63 10.37 14.12
N HIS A 142 -4.05 11.22 13.24
CA HIS A 142 -3.12 12.27 13.66
C HIS A 142 -3.74 13.21 14.71
N ALA A 143 -4.95 13.72 14.44
CA ALA A 143 -5.67 14.58 15.38
C ALA A 143 -5.92 13.90 16.73
N LEU A 144 -6.07 12.57 16.74
CA LEU A 144 -6.24 11.76 17.93
C LEU A 144 -4.91 11.41 18.63
N GLY A 145 -3.76 11.57 17.96
CA GLY A 145 -2.43 11.43 18.54
C GLY A 145 -1.54 10.34 17.93
N PHE A 146 -1.90 9.79 16.76
CA PHE A 146 -1.06 8.81 16.06
C PHE A 146 0.05 9.48 15.25
N ILE A 147 1.23 8.89 15.33
CA ILE A 147 2.37 9.18 14.44
C ILE A 147 2.42 8.13 13.31
N HIS A 148 3.34 8.29 12.37
CA HIS A 148 3.52 7.27 11.34
C HIS A 148 4.18 6.00 11.85
N GLU A 149 3.82 4.87 11.24
CA GLU A 149 4.40 3.56 11.54
C GLU A 149 5.88 3.52 11.13
N HIS A 150 6.27 4.13 10.00
CA HIS A 150 7.66 4.11 9.49
C HIS A 150 8.64 4.99 10.28
N THR A 151 8.13 5.78 11.22
CA THR A 151 8.92 6.59 12.16
C THR A 151 9.00 5.97 13.56
N ARG A 152 8.44 4.77 13.78
CA ARG A 152 8.61 4.02 15.04
C ARG A 152 10.08 3.85 15.43
N TRP A 153 10.35 3.80 16.73
CA TRP A 153 11.71 3.64 17.26
C TRP A 153 12.38 2.33 16.79
N ASP A 154 11.58 1.28 16.60
CA ASP A 154 11.97 -0.08 16.19
C ASP A 154 11.87 -0.34 14.69
N ARG A 155 11.48 0.65 13.86
CA ARG A 155 11.22 0.44 12.42
C ARG A 155 12.39 -0.17 11.64
N ASP A 156 13.63 0.12 12.06
CA ASP A 156 14.85 -0.42 11.41
C ASP A 156 14.99 -1.94 11.63
N GLU A 157 14.17 -2.59 12.46
CA GLU A 157 14.08 -4.05 12.56
C GLU A 157 13.28 -4.65 11.40
N TYR A 158 12.42 -3.87 10.74
CA TYR A 158 11.42 -4.32 9.78
C TYR A 158 11.66 -3.79 8.36
N ILE A 159 12.12 -2.54 8.24
CA ILE A 159 12.41 -1.89 6.96
C ILE A 159 13.84 -1.35 6.88
N TYR A 160 14.32 -1.17 5.66
CA TYR A 160 15.49 -0.37 5.32
C TYR A 160 15.01 0.89 4.60
N VAL A 161 15.55 2.06 4.98
CA VAL A 161 15.25 3.33 4.34
C VAL A 161 16.46 3.79 3.54
N ASP A 162 16.31 3.87 2.22
CA ASP A 162 17.34 4.36 1.31
C ASP A 162 17.28 5.88 1.19
N LEU A 163 17.97 6.56 2.11
CA LEU A 163 18.04 8.02 2.12
C LEU A 163 18.68 8.61 0.85
N THR A 164 19.40 7.83 0.04
CA THR A 164 20.01 8.32 -1.21
C THR A 164 18.99 8.57 -2.31
N LYS A 165 17.80 7.98 -2.18
CA LYS A 165 16.68 8.12 -3.11
C LYS A 165 15.68 9.18 -2.68
N LEU A 166 15.88 9.81 -1.53
CA LEU A 166 15.01 10.91 -1.09
C LEU A 166 15.27 12.17 -1.89
N ASN A 167 14.20 12.83 -2.32
CA ASN A 167 14.30 14.11 -2.99
C ASN A 167 14.84 15.16 -2.02
N PRO A 168 16.02 15.75 -2.25
CA PRO A 168 16.64 16.72 -1.35
C PRO A 168 15.85 18.05 -1.24
N ASN A 169 14.78 18.21 -2.03
CA ASN A 169 13.91 19.37 -2.03
C ASN A 169 12.56 19.16 -1.33
N ILE A 170 12.32 18.01 -0.68
CA ILE A 170 11.07 17.78 0.04
C ILE A 170 10.87 18.74 1.22
N SER A 171 11.94 19.35 1.73
CA SER A 171 11.89 20.37 2.77
C SER A 171 11.62 21.80 2.26
N GLN A 172 11.38 22.02 0.96
CA GLN A 172 11.38 23.35 0.32
C GLN A 172 10.34 24.37 0.83
N ASN A 173 9.44 24.02 1.75
CA ASN A 173 8.52 25.00 2.34
C ASN A 173 9.05 25.72 3.58
N TYR A 174 10.19 25.33 4.17
CA TYR A 174 10.73 26.03 5.34
C TYR A 174 12.26 25.99 5.39
N ASP A 175 12.89 27.16 5.46
CA ASP A 175 14.34 27.45 5.34
C ASP A 175 15.30 26.72 6.33
N LYS A 176 14.85 25.70 7.09
CA LYS A 176 15.64 25.11 8.20
C LYS A 176 15.54 23.59 8.41
N PHE A 177 14.89 22.82 7.54
CA PHE A 177 14.72 21.37 7.79
C PHE A 177 15.48 20.50 6.79
N ASP A 178 16.09 19.43 7.32
CA ASP A 178 16.83 18.45 6.52
C ASP A 178 15.82 17.41 5.99
N VAL A 179 15.99 16.96 4.75
CA VAL A 179 15.09 15.99 4.09
C VAL A 179 15.00 14.67 4.87
N VAL A 180 16.04 14.36 5.64
CA VAL A 180 16.12 13.19 6.53
C VAL A 180 15.06 13.24 7.65
N ASP A 181 14.53 14.41 7.97
CA ASP A 181 13.67 14.58 9.13
C ASP A 181 12.27 13.94 8.98
N GLN A 182 11.80 13.67 7.75
CA GLN A 182 10.55 12.92 7.51
C GLN A 182 10.67 11.41 7.79
N TYR A 183 11.89 10.90 7.84
CA TYR A 183 12.21 9.49 8.13
C TYR A 183 12.92 9.32 9.47
N LYS A 184 12.98 10.40 10.26
CA LYS A 184 13.54 10.39 11.59
C LYS A 184 12.67 9.51 12.49
N LYS A 185 13.32 8.63 13.24
CA LYS A 185 12.65 7.79 14.21
C LYS A 185 12.34 8.58 15.48
N TYR A 186 11.18 8.31 16.07
CA TYR A 186 10.89 8.72 17.45
C TYR A 186 11.77 7.94 18.43
N ASP A 187 12.01 8.53 19.60
CA ASP A 187 12.66 7.81 20.69
C ASP A 187 11.68 6.81 21.33
N LYS A 188 12.19 5.71 21.87
CA LYS A 188 11.37 4.69 22.57
C LYS A 188 10.56 5.25 23.73
N ALA A 189 10.98 6.38 24.31
CA ALA A 189 10.26 7.06 25.39
C ALA A 189 9.08 7.92 24.89
N GLU A 190 9.03 8.21 23.60
CA GLU A 190 8.02 9.07 22.95
C GLU A 190 7.05 8.27 22.07
N ASN A 191 7.41 7.03 21.71
CA ASN A 191 6.59 6.11 20.92
C ASN A 191 6.40 4.79 21.69
N ASP A 192 5.20 4.60 22.22
CA ASP A 192 4.73 3.32 22.76
C ASP A 192 3.87 2.61 21.70
N ASN A 193 4.29 1.42 21.31
CA ASN A 193 3.60 0.59 20.31
C ASN A 193 2.57 -0.36 20.96
N TYR A 194 2.35 -0.26 22.28
CA TYR A 194 1.37 -1.05 23.03
C TYR A 194 1.50 -2.57 22.85
N GLY A 195 2.72 -3.04 22.61
CA GLY A 195 3.02 -4.44 22.30
C GLY A 195 2.52 -4.93 20.93
N LYS A 196 2.10 -4.02 20.03
CA LYS A 196 1.82 -4.31 18.62
C LYS A 196 3.14 -4.42 17.85
N GLN A 197 3.31 -5.52 17.13
CA GLN A 197 4.39 -5.67 16.15
C GLN A 197 4.23 -4.65 15.02
N TYR A 198 5.30 -4.38 14.28
CA TYR A 198 5.27 -3.46 13.14
C TYR A 198 4.22 -3.86 12.11
N ASP A 199 3.38 -2.93 11.69
CA ASP A 199 2.27 -3.20 10.77
C ASP A 199 2.52 -2.52 9.42
N PHE A 200 3.04 -3.28 8.46
CA PHE A 200 3.29 -2.78 7.10
C PHE A 200 2.01 -2.31 6.40
N GLY A 201 0.85 -2.87 6.78
CA GLY A 201 -0.44 -2.58 6.14
C GLY A 201 -1.32 -1.62 6.93
N GLY A 202 -0.81 -1.03 8.02
CA GLY A 202 -1.52 -0.07 8.84
C GLY A 202 -1.76 1.26 8.13
N ILE A 203 -2.84 1.97 8.50
CA ILE A 203 -3.21 3.23 7.84
C ILE A 203 -2.17 4.33 8.04
N MET A 204 -1.35 4.23 9.09
CA MET A 204 -0.31 5.20 9.42
C MET A 204 1.04 4.89 8.76
N HIS A 205 1.14 3.88 7.88
CA HIS A 205 2.38 3.56 7.19
C HIS A 205 2.44 4.29 5.84
N TYR A 206 3.53 4.99 5.55
CA TYR A 206 3.76 5.58 4.23
C TYR A 206 3.93 4.56 3.12
N ASP A 207 3.65 5.02 1.90
CA ASP A 207 3.98 4.33 0.66
C ASP A 207 5.50 4.10 0.53
N ASP A 208 5.90 3.00 -0.09
CA ASP A 208 7.32 2.62 -0.20
C ASP A 208 8.15 3.56 -1.08
N THR A 209 7.48 4.35 -1.92
CA THR A 209 8.05 5.41 -2.77
C THR A 209 7.89 6.82 -2.20
N ALA A 210 7.32 6.97 -1.00
CA ALA A 210 7.12 8.27 -0.38
C ALA A 210 8.45 9.05 -0.35
N GLY A 211 8.39 10.31 -0.76
CA GLY A 211 9.56 11.18 -0.81
C GLY A 211 10.65 10.82 -1.84
N ALA A 212 10.37 9.95 -2.81
CA ALA A 212 11.35 9.58 -3.84
C ALA A 212 11.77 10.77 -4.74
N ILE A 213 13.06 10.82 -5.10
CA ILE A 213 13.64 11.80 -6.03
C ILE A 213 13.21 11.57 -7.48
N ALA A 214 13.14 10.31 -7.89
CA ALA A 214 12.71 9.91 -9.22
C ALA A 214 11.45 9.06 -9.12
N LYS A 215 10.57 9.21 -10.11
CA LYS A 215 9.36 8.40 -10.20
C LYS A 215 9.73 6.92 -10.31
N GLY A 216 9.19 6.09 -9.42
CA GLY A 216 9.42 4.65 -9.37
C GLY A 216 10.60 4.23 -8.49
N ASP A 217 11.30 5.17 -7.86
CA ASP A 217 12.31 4.82 -6.86
C ASP A 217 11.64 4.37 -5.55
N ILE A 218 12.00 3.17 -5.09
CA ILE A 218 11.60 2.66 -3.77
C ILE A 218 12.57 3.20 -2.72
N VAL A 219 12.02 3.94 -1.75
CA VAL A 219 12.71 4.54 -0.60
C VAL A 219 12.70 3.60 0.59
N MET A 220 11.58 2.90 0.83
CA MET A 220 11.46 1.94 1.93
C MET A 220 11.40 0.50 1.42
N LEU A 221 12.35 -0.32 1.86
CA LEU A 221 12.43 -1.73 1.52
C LEU A 221 12.09 -2.58 2.74
N ALA A 222 11.10 -3.45 2.64
CA ALA A 222 10.82 -4.45 3.66
C ALA A 222 12.00 -5.44 3.75
N LYS A 223 12.48 -5.69 4.97
CA LYS A 223 13.54 -6.69 5.18
C LYS A 223 13.06 -8.10 4.85
N ASN A 224 11.81 -8.41 5.16
CA ASN A 224 11.14 -9.56 4.58
C ASN A 224 10.46 -9.11 3.27
N PRO A 225 10.96 -9.55 2.09
CA PRO A 225 10.47 -9.07 0.80
C PRO A 225 9.01 -9.44 0.53
N ASP A 226 8.44 -10.41 1.25
CA ASP A 226 7.02 -10.75 1.10
C ASP A 226 6.09 -9.64 1.60
N TYR A 227 6.58 -8.75 2.47
CA TYR A 227 5.82 -7.59 2.94
C TYR A 227 5.98 -6.35 2.07
N GLN A 228 6.81 -6.36 1.02
CA GLN A 228 7.03 -5.16 0.20
C GLN A 228 5.71 -4.62 -0.39
N MET A 229 4.86 -5.50 -0.92
CA MET A 229 3.55 -5.13 -1.47
C MET A 229 2.49 -4.81 -0.40
N THR A 230 2.86 -4.88 0.88
CA THR A 230 1.97 -4.57 2.01
C THR A 230 2.10 -3.11 2.43
N ILE A 231 3.31 -2.55 2.29
CA ILE A 231 3.66 -1.17 2.65
C ILE A 231 2.70 -0.16 1.99
N GLY A 232 2.10 0.74 2.79
CA GLY A 232 1.28 1.86 2.31
C GLY A 232 -0.09 1.50 1.74
N GLY A 233 -0.40 0.21 1.56
CA GLY A 233 -1.61 -0.22 0.85
C GLY A 233 -2.91 -0.16 1.64
N ALA A 234 -3.00 0.62 2.71
CA ALA A 234 -4.18 0.64 3.56
C ALA A 234 -5.34 1.37 2.87
N VAL A 235 -6.43 0.65 2.61
CA VAL A 235 -7.70 1.25 2.12
C VAL A 235 -8.54 1.85 3.25
N GLY A 236 -8.08 1.71 4.50
CA GLY A 236 -8.66 2.19 5.74
C GLY A 236 -7.92 1.60 6.95
N PRO A 237 -8.29 1.97 8.19
CA PRO A 237 -7.61 1.46 9.39
C PRO A 237 -7.82 -0.04 9.58
N VAL A 238 -6.74 -0.74 9.94
CA VAL A 238 -6.73 -2.18 10.22
C VAL A 238 -6.90 -2.45 11.72
N TYR A 239 -7.02 -3.72 12.11
CA TYR A 239 -7.20 -4.09 13.52
C TYR A 239 -6.08 -3.54 14.42
N GLY A 240 -4.83 -3.57 13.95
CA GLY A 240 -3.69 -3.00 14.66
C GLY A 240 -3.88 -1.52 15.04
N ASP A 241 -4.35 -0.71 14.09
CA ASP A 241 -4.62 0.72 14.30
C ASP A 241 -5.73 0.94 15.35
N VAL A 242 -6.81 0.17 15.26
CA VAL A 242 -7.92 0.22 16.23
C VAL A 242 -7.47 -0.21 17.61
N TYR A 243 -6.67 -1.28 17.69
CA TYR A 243 -6.13 -1.78 18.94
C TYR A 243 -5.29 -0.73 19.65
N GLU A 244 -4.34 -0.10 18.95
CA GLU A 244 -3.50 0.94 19.54
C GLU A 244 -4.32 2.16 19.96
N MET A 245 -5.35 2.54 19.19
CA MET A 245 -6.17 3.70 19.51
C MET A 245 -6.97 3.45 20.80
N ASN A 246 -7.49 2.24 20.96
CA ASN A 246 -8.18 1.82 22.17
C ASN A 246 -7.23 1.70 23.38
N MET A 247 -5.97 1.32 23.17
CA MET A 247 -4.96 1.33 24.24
C MET A 247 -4.61 2.77 24.65
N LEU A 248 -4.35 3.64 23.68
CA LEU A 248 -4.02 5.05 23.87
C LEU A 248 -5.09 5.81 24.68
N TYR A 249 -6.37 5.58 24.35
CA TYR A 249 -7.51 6.20 25.04
C TYR A 249 -8.06 5.37 26.21
N SER A 250 -7.39 4.27 26.57
CA SER A 250 -7.80 3.35 27.64
C SER A 250 -9.25 2.86 27.48
N CYS A 251 -9.69 2.69 26.24
CA CYS A 251 -11.05 2.30 25.91
C CYS A 251 -11.42 0.92 26.44
N TYR A 252 -10.45 -0.01 26.45
CA TYR A 252 -10.67 -1.38 26.95
C TYR A 252 -10.98 -1.44 28.45
N ASP A 253 -10.65 -0.40 29.23
CA ASP A 253 -11.01 -0.32 30.64
C ASP A 253 -12.53 -0.33 30.86
N ARG A 254 -13.32 0.11 29.86
CA ARG A 254 -14.79 0.03 29.89
C ARG A 254 -15.30 -1.41 30.04
N CYS A 255 -14.53 -2.39 29.57
CA CYS A 255 -14.90 -3.79 29.59
C CYS A 255 -14.12 -4.62 30.61
N LYS A 256 -13.35 -3.99 31.51
CA LYS A 256 -12.49 -4.68 32.49
C LYS A 256 -13.22 -5.73 33.34
N ASN A 257 -14.51 -5.50 33.62
CA ASN A 257 -15.34 -6.37 34.44
C ASN A 257 -16.38 -7.19 33.64
N SER A 258 -16.28 -7.24 32.30
CA SER A 258 -17.28 -7.94 31.49
C SER A 258 -17.17 -9.46 31.56
N GLY A 259 -16.00 -10.00 31.93
CA GLY A 259 -15.72 -11.43 31.88
C GLY A 259 -15.52 -12.00 30.48
N THR A 260 -15.53 -11.15 29.45
CA THR A 260 -15.38 -11.54 28.04
C THR A 260 -13.95 -12.01 27.77
N VAL A 261 -13.82 -13.19 27.18
CA VAL A 261 -12.54 -13.80 26.83
C VAL A 261 -12.44 -13.85 25.32
N CYS A 262 -11.48 -13.11 24.76
CA CYS A 262 -11.22 -13.10 23.33
C CYS A 262 -10.06 -14.03 22.97
N LYS A 263 -10.15 -14.69 21.82
CA LYS A 263 -9.12 -15.56 21.23
C LYS A 263 -8.31 -14.82 20.18
N HIS A 264 -7.21 -15.43 19.76
CA HIS A 264 -6.34 -14.94 18.68
C HIS A 264 -5.97 -13.45 18.83
N GLU A 265 -5.70 -13.01 20.06
CA GLU A 265 -5.37 -11.60 20.38
C GLU A 265 -6.46 -10.56 20.05
N GLY A 266 -7.72 -11.01 19.93
CA GLY A 266 -8.88 -10.13 20.00
C GLY A 266 -8.99 -9.44 21.36
N MET A 267 -9.73 -8.34 21.40
CA MET A 267 -9.98 -7.57 22.62
C MET A 267 -11.48 -7.28 22.78
N PRO A 268 -12.03 -7.20 24.01
CA PRO A 268 -13.44 -6.87 24.21
C PRO A 268 -13.80 -5.54 23.54
N ASN A 269 -14.92 -5.51 22.82
CA ASN A 269 -15.35 -4.31 22.10
C ASN A 269 -15.77 -3.21 23.11
N PRO A 270 -15.14 -2.02 23.11
CA PRO A 270 -15.41 -0.98 24.09
C PRO A 270 -16.81 -0.33 23.95
N ASN A 271 -17.52 -0.59 22.85
CA ASN A 271 -18.91 -0.18 22.64
C ASN A 271 -19.93 -1.31 22.89
N ASN A 272 -19.46 -2.57 22.95
CA ASN A 272 -20.28 -3.71 23.33
C ASN A 272 -19.42 -4.79 24.00
N CYS A 273 -19.31 -4.73 25.32
CA CYS A 273 -18.39 -5.60 26.04
C CYS A 273 -18.71 -7.10 25.96
N SER A 274 -19.86 -7.53 25.44
CA SER A 274 -20.19 -8.96 25.29
C SER A 274 -19.58 -9.62 24.06
N VAL A 275 -19.00 -8.84 23.14
CA VAL A 275 -18.38 -9.34 21.91
C VAL A 275 -16.95 -8.80 21.77
N CYS A 276 -16.11 -9.52 21.03
CA CYS A 276 -14.73 -9.13 20.78
C CYS A 276 -14.58 -8.36 19.46
N GLN A 277 -13.62 -7.43 19.45
CA GLN A 277 -13.01 -6.95 18.21
C GLN A 277 -11.91 -7.94 17.84
N CYS A 278 -11.97 -8.44 16.60
CA CYS A 278 -11.11 -9.51 16.14
C CYS A 278 -10.08 -9.00 15.13
N PRO A 279 -8.84 -9.52 15.16
CA PRO A 279 -7.92 -9.29 14.05
C PRO A 279 -8.46 -9.86 12.74
N SER A 280 -8.00 -9.29 11.62
CA SER A 280 -8.39 -9.74 10.28
C SER A 280 -8.17 -11.25 10.12
N GLY A 281 -9.17 -11.91 9.53
CA GLY A 281 -9.21 -13.36 9.37
C GLY A 281 -9.88 -14.12 10.53
N PHE A 282 -10.19 -13.45 11.65
CA PHE A 282 -10.91 -14.03 12.78
C PHE A 282 -12.29 -13.37 12.98
N GLY A 283 -13.23 -14.12 13.55
CA GLY A 283 -14.60 -13.67 13.76
C GLY A 283 -15.35 -14.49 14.81
N GLY A 284 -16.68 -14.32 14.84
CA GLY A 284 -17.51 -14.76 15.96
C GLY A 284 -17.38 -13.83 17.16
N ASP A 285 -18.20 -14.07 18.19
CA ASP A 285 -18.26 -13.20 19.38
C ASP A 285 -16.96 -13.19 20.18
N ASP A 286 -16.12 -14.22 20.07
CA ASP A 286 -14.88 -14.39 20.83
C ASP A 286 -13.61 -14.49 19.95
N CYS A 287 -13.72 -14.24 18.64
CA CYS A 287 -12.63 -14.39 17.67
C CYS A 287 -12.08 -15.82 17.50
N SER A 288 -12.77 -16.85 18.00
CA SER A 288 -12.38 -18.25 17.79
C SER A 288 -12.68 -18.75 16.39
N GLN A 289 -13.63 -18.12 15.71
CA GLN A 289 -14.11 -18.55 14.41
C GLN A 289 -13.31 -17.87 13.31
N ARG A 290 -13.39 -18.43 12.11
CA ARG A 290 -12.94 -17.80 10.88
C ARG A 290 -13.81 -16.58 10.58
N GLN A 291 -13.19 -15.49 10.13
CA GLN A 291 -13.96 -14.34 9.66
C GLN A 291 -14.86 -14.73 8.49
N ALA A 292 -16.16 -14.47 8.61
CA ALA A 292 -17.14 -14.70 7.57
C ALA A 292 -16.82 -13.90 6.31
N GLY A 293 -17.23 -14.39 5.14
CA GLY A 293 -17.08 -13.66 3.90
C GLY A 293 -17.93 -12.38 3.92
N ASN A 294 -17.44 -11.33 3.26
CA ASN A 294 -18.19 -10.09 3.10
C ASN A 294 -18.77 -9.99 1.69
N SER A 295 -20.09 -9.93 1.61
CA SER A 295 -20.83 -9.60 0.40
C SER A 295 -20.81 -8.08 0.17
N GLY A 296 -20.04 -7.63 -0.82
CA GLY A 296 -20.27 -6.31 -1.42
C GLY A 296 -21.62 -6.27 -2.16
N PHE A 297 -22.09 -5.07 -2.49
CA PHE A 297 -23.42 -4.76 -3.03
C PHE A 297 -23.97 -5.79 -4.05
N GLY A 298 -24.78 -6.74 -3.57
CA GLY A 298 -25.59 -7.65 -4.40
C GLY A 298 -24.93 -9.00 -4.76
N HIS A 299 -23.76 -9.33 -4.22
CA HIS A 299 -23.14 -10.65 -4.38
C HIS A 299 -22.91 -11.30 -3.00
N ASP A 300 -23.86 -12.13 -2.59
CA ASP A 300 -23.80 -12.85 -1.31
C ASP A 300 -22.65 -13.87 -1.32
N LEU A 301 -21.56 -13.53 -0.63
CA LEU A 301 -20.38 -14.39 -0.50
C LEU A 301 -20.48 -15.24 0.78
N ASN A 302 -21.00 -16.46 0.64
CA ASN A 302 -20.77 -17.50 1.64
C ASN A 302 -19.59 -18.38 1.19
N CYS A 303 -18.40 -17.99 1.60
CA CYS A 303 -17.14 -18.55 1.11
C CYS A 303 -16.12 -18.70 2.24
N GLY A 304 -15.08 -19.49 1.95
CA GLY A 304 -14.03 -19.79 2.92
C GLY A 304 -14.25 -21.09 3.68
N ASP A 305 -13.17 -21.67 4.21
CA ASP A 305 -13.23 -22.95 4.93
C ASP A 305 -12.13 -23.09 5.99
N THR A 306 -12.27 -24.04 6.90
CA THR A 306 -11.24 -24.45 7.86
C THR A 306 -10.72 -25.83 7.48
N LEU A 307 -9.49 -25.89 6.97
CA LEU A 307 -8.85 -27.08 6.44
C LEU A 307 -7.81 -27.62 7.43
N THR A 308 -7.60 -28.94 7.42
CA THR A 308 -6.56 -29.58 8.24
C THR A 308 -5.38 -29.98 7.36
N ALA A 309 -4.19 -29.54 7.73
CA ALA A 309 -2.95 -29.91 7.07
C ALA A 309 -2.54 -31.34 7.41
N GLU A 310 -2.11 -32.09 6.40
CA GLU A 310 -1.60 -33.45 6.49
C GLU A 310 -0.10 -33.51 6.20
N ALA A 311 0.53 -34.67 6.39
CA ALA A 311 1.97 -34.84 6.13
C ALA A 311 2.35 -34.77 4.64
N HIS A 312 1.38 -34.98 3.74
CA HIS A 312 1.56 -34.88 2.29
C HIS A 312 1.02 -33.53 1.78
N TRP A 313 1.47 -33.10 0.59
CA TRP A 313 1.00 -31.87 -0.02
C TRP A 313 -0.48 -31.98 -0.40
N GLN A 314 -1.26 -31.00 0.04
CA GLN A 314 -2.66 -30.77 -0.31
C GLN A 314 -2.75 -29.46 -1.08
N THR A 315 -3.75 -29.33 -1.96
CA THR A 315 -3.96 -28.14 -2.77
C THR A 315 -5.31 -27.51 -2.44
N LEU A 316 -5.31 -26.21 -2.20
CA LEU A 316 -6.49 -25.35 -2.18
C LEU A 316 -6.45 -24.52 -3.46
N ASP A 317 -7.40 -24.74 -4.37
CA ASP A 317 -7.57 -23.98 -5.62
C ASP A 317 -8.95 -23.31 -5.61
N VAL A 318 -8.96 -21.99 -5.78
CA VAL A 318 -10.15 -21.13 -5.66
C VAL A 318 -10.21 -20.24 -6.89
N ILE A 319 -11.30 -20.37 -7.65
CA ILE A 319 -11.51 -19.68 -8.93
C ILE A 319 -12.92 -19.09 -8.96
N ASP A 320 -13.05 -17.82 -9.36
CA ASP A 320 -14.29 -17.07 -9.52
C ASP A 320 -15.19 -17.05 -8.26
N VAL A 321 -14.59 -17.18 -7.07
CA VAL A 321 -15.30 -17.12 -5.78
C VAL A 321 -15.22 -15.74 -5.16
N VAL A 322 -14.04 -15.12 -5.16
CA VAL A 322 -13.77 -13.94 -4.31
C VAL A 322 -13.85 -12.66 -5.11
N GLY A 323 -15.00 -11.99 -5.05
CA GLY A 323 -15.27 -10.76 -5.78
C GLY A 323 -16.54 -10.85 -6.61
N ALA A 324 -16.74 -9.90 -7.53
CA ALA A 324 -17.96 -9.80 -8.33
C ALA A 324 -17.74 -10.02 -9.84
N GLY A 325 -16.48 -10.14 -10.27
CA GLY A 325 -16.14 -10.42 -11.67
C GLY A 325 -16.60 -9.37 -12.68
N ASN A 326 -16.85 -8.13 -12.25
CA ASN A 326 -17.45 -7.08 -13.08
C ASN A 326 -16.68 -5.76 -12.99
N TYR A 327 -16.36 -5.17 -14.14
CA TYR A 327 -15.64 -3.90 -14.27
C TYR A 327 -16.45 -2.64 -13.92
N ASN A 328 -17.73 -2.76 -13.56
CA ASN A 328 -18.51 -1.59 -13.21
C ASN A 328 -18.10 -1.06 -11.83
N SER A 329 -17.29 0.01 -11.84
CA SER A 329 -16.78 0.74 -10.66
C SER A 329 -17.86 1.25 -9.71
N SER A 330 -19.13 1.25 -10.12
CA SER A 330 -20.27 1.58 -9.25
C SER A 330 -20.56 0.50 -8.19
N TYR A 331 -19.98 -0.71 -8.31
CA TYR A 331 -20.21 -1.84 -7.39
C TYR A 331 -19.02 -2.16 -6.47
N GLY A 332 -17.87 -1.54 -6.69
CA GLY A 332 -16.68 -1.74 -5.86
C GLY A 332 -16.65 -0.80 -4.67
N ASN A 333 -16.56 -1.32 -3.45
CA ASN A 333 -16.32 -0.53 -2.25
C ASN A 333 -14.86 -0.66 -1.84
N ALA A 334 -14.05 0.37 -2.13
CA ALA A 334 -12.64 0.42 -1.72
C ALA A 334 -12.48 0.30 -0.19
N SER A 335 -13.40 0.89 0.57
CA SER A 335 -13.39 0.89 2.03
C SER A 335 -13.89 -0.43 2.65
N ASN A 336 -14.52 -1.30 1.86
CA ASN A 336 -15.01 -2.61 2.32
C ASN A 336 -15.00 -3.63 1.16
N PRO A 337 -13.81 -4.12 0.75
CA PRO A 337 -13.70 -5.08 -0.35
C PRO A 337 -14.46 -6.37 -0.08
N TYR A 338 -14.81 -7.07 -1.17
CA TYR A 338 -15.19 -8.48 -1.10
C TYR A 338 -14.03 -9.25 -0.51
N HIS A 339 -14.31 -10.15 0.43
CA HIS A 339 -13.29 -11.05 0.94
C HIS A 339 -13.86 -12.39 1.36
N CYS A 340 -12.99 -13.38 1.32
CA CYS A 340 -13.22 -14.73 1.79
C CYS A 340 -12.00 -15.15 2.60
N THR A 341 -12.22 -15.89 3.69
CA THR A 341 -11.14 -16.28 4.60
C THR A 341 -11.05 -17.80 4.63
N TRP A 342 -9.85 -18.36 4.69
CA TRP A 342 -9.56 -19.76 4.96
C TRP A 342 -8.61 -19.86 6.14
N HIS A 343 -8.83 -20.86 6.99
CA HIS A 343 -7.88 -21.28 8.02
C HIS A 343 -7.30 -22.63 7.63
N ILE A 344 -5.99 -22.81 7.73
CA ILE A 344 -5.35 -24.11 7.61
C ILE A 344 -4.68 -24.42 8.93
N THR A 345 -5.17 -25.46 9.60
CA THR A 345 -4.73 -25.88 10.94
C THR A 345 -3.84 -27.11 10.87
N ALA A 346 -2.76 -27.10 11.65
CA ALA A 346 -1.95 -28.27 11.96
C ALA A 346 -2.17 -28.68 13.44
N PRO A 347 -1.82 -29.93 13.84
CA PRO A 347 -1.81 -30.34 15.23
C PRO A 347 -0.94 -29.41 16.10
N ALA A 348 -1.28 -29.28 17.39
CA ALA A 348 -0.50 -28.47 18.32
C ALA A 348 1.00 -28.85 18.33
N GLY A 349 1.87 -27.85 18.31
CA GLY A 349 3.32 -28.04 18.23
C GLY A 349 3.86 -28.37 16.81
N LYS A 350 2.98 -28.47 15.81
CA LYS A 350 3.35 -28.52 14.39
C LYS A 350 3.11 -27.16 13.73
N VAL A 351 3.72 -26.97 12.57
CA VAL A 351 3.60 -25.76 11.76
C VAL A 351 3.20 -26.14 10.34
N VAL A 352 2.56 -25.20 9.63
CA VAL A 352 2.13 -25.37 8.24
C VAL A 352 3.25 -24.87 7.34
N GLU A 353 3.67 -25.72 6.40
CA GLU A 353 4.51 -25.33 5.27
C GLU A 353 3.60 -25.12 4.07
N TYR A 354 3.75 -24.00 3.36
CA TYR A 354 2.87 -23.63 2.26
C TYR A 354 3.59 -22.88 1.15
N GLU A 355 3.00 -22.92 -0.04
CA GLU A 355 3.48 -22.25 -1.25
C GLU A 355 2.29 -21.73 -2.03
N VAL A 356 2.34 -20.44 -2.40
CA VAL A 356 1.34 -19.87 -3.31
C VAL A 356 1.82 -20.14 -4.74
N ILE A 357 1.07 -20.96 -5.47
CA ILE A 357 1.47 -21.46 -6.81
C ILE A 357 0.74 -20.72 -7.95
N ALA A 358 -0.40 -20.10 -7.65
CA ALA A 358 -1.09 -19.21 -8.57
C ALA A 358 -1.88 -18.13 -7.84
N PHE A 359 -2.01 -16.97 -8.48
CA PHE A 359 -3.10 -16.03 -8.26
C PHE A 359 -3.34 -15.21 -9.54
N GLY A 360 -4.56 -14.70 -9.68
CA GLY A 360 -4.96 -13.89 -10.83
C GLY A 360 -6.46 -13.61 -10.80
N THR A 361 -7.02 -13.42 -11.98
CA THR A 361 -8.48 -13.33 -12.20
C THR A 361 -8.84 -14.20 -13.40
N TYR A 362 -10.11 -14.64 -13.48
CA TYR A 362 -10.67 -15.38 -14.61
C TYR A 362 -9.86 -16.64 -14.99
N GLY A 363 -9.53 -17.48 -14.02
CA GLY A 363 -8.77 -18.72 -14.23
C GLY A 363 -7.26 -18.50 -14.20
N HIS A 364 -6.77 -17.69 -13.25
CA HIS A 364 -5.35 -17.42 -12.99
C HIS A 364 -4.61 -16.62 -14.07
N GLU A 365 -5.24 -15.63 -14.70
CA GLU A 365 -4.52 -14.71 -15.59
C GLU A 365 -3.48 -13.92 -14.77
N LYS A 366 -2.20 -14.19 -15.04
CA LYS A 366 -1.06 -13.72 -14.23
C LYS A 366 -0.87 -12.21 -14.34
N ASP A 367 -0.44 -11.64 -13.22
CA ASP A 367 -0.07 -10.21 -13.06
C ASP A 367 -1.19 -9.19 -13.28
N VAL A 368 -2.44 -9.63 -13.53
CA VAL A 368 -3.58 -8.70 -13.63
C VAL A 368 -3.86 -7.99 -12.30
N LEU A 369 -3.66 -8.70 -11.18
CA LEU A 369 -3.78 -8.13 -9.84
C LEU A 369 -2.51 -7.40 -9.38
N CYS A 370 -1.40 -7.52 -10.11
CA CYS A 370 -0.11 -6.96 -9.74
C CYS A 370 -0.12 -5.44 -9.95
N THR A 371 -0.54 -4.74 -8.92
CA THR A 371 -0.58 -3.29 -8.84
C THR A 371 0.12 -2.85 -7.57
N GLU A 372 0.54 -1.59 -7.53
CA GLU A 372 1.18 -1.01 -6.34
C GLU A 372 0.31 -1.34 -5.11
N MET A 373 0.96 -1.89 -4.08
CA MET A 373 0.37 -2.26 -2.79
C MET A 373 -0.80 -3.27 -2.84
N CYS A 374 -0.93 -4.00 -3.96
CA CYS A 374 -2.03 -4.91 -4.23
C CYS A 374 -3.41 -4.23 -4.11
N TYR A 375 -3.54 -3.01 -4.64
CA TYR A 375 -4.72 -2.17 -4.47
C TYR A 375 -6.02 -2.82 -4.94
N PHE A 376 -6.04 -3.56 -6.05
CA PHE A 376 -7.29 -4.11 -6.61
C PHE A 376 -7.73 -5.44 -6.02
N GLY A 377 -6.80 -6.23 -5.52
CA GLY A 377 -7.09 -7.55 -4.99
C GLY A 377 -5.84 -8.42 -4.87
N GLY A 378 -6.00 -9.56 -4.21
CA GLY A 378 -4.91 -10.48 -3.94
C GLY A 378 -5.18 -11.31 -2.69
N LEU A 379 -4.11 -11.79 -2.08
CA LEU A 379 -4.15 -12.54 -0.84
C LEU A 379 -3.52 -11.74 0.28
N LYS A 380 -4.22 -11.61 1.41
CA LYS A 380 -3.63 -11.33 2.71
C LYS A 380 -3.32 -12.65 3.40
N ILE A 381 -2.08 -12.88 3.80
CA ILE A 381 -1.68 -14.10 4.50
C ILE A 381 -1.11 -13.76 5.87
N LYS A 382 -1.62 -14.42 6.91
CA LYS A 382 -1.08 -14.35 8.27
C LYS A 382 -0.62 -15.72 8.74
N GLY A 383 0.43 -15.72 9.54
CA GLY A 383 1.00 -16.92 10.15
C GLY A 383 2.53 -16.92 10.13
N GLN A 384 3.19 -15.91 9.54
CA GLN A 384 4.63 -15.70 9.70
C GLN A 384 4.97 -14.71 10.83
N GLU A 385 3.96 -14.00 11.30
CA GLU A 385 4.02 -13.10 12.43
C GLU A 385 3.93 -13.89 13.74
N ASP A 386 4.55 -13.39 14.81
CA ASP A 386 4.36 -13.94 16.15
C ASP A 386 3.08 -13.40 16.83
N SER A 387 2.47 -12.39 16.22
CA SER A 387 1.24 -11.73 16.67
C SER A 387 0.22 -11.67 15.52
N TRP A 388 -1.05 -11.83 15.86
CA TRP A 388 -2.21 -11.69 14.97
C TRP A 388 -2.68 -10.25 14.81
N LYS A 389 -2.19 -9.30 15.63
CA LYS A 389 -2.64 -7.90 15.63
C LYS A 389 -2.33 -7.15 14.32
N PRO A 390 -1.11 -7.23 13.75
CA PRO A 390 -0.79 -6.54 12.49
C PRO A 390 -1.59 -7.10 11.32
N GLU A 391 -1.68 -6.38 10.21
CA GLU A 391 -2.22 -6.92 8.96
C GLU A 391 -1.24 -7.94 8.33
N GLY A 392 -1.80 -8.95 7.65
CA GLY A 392 -0.99 -9.98 6.99
C GLY A 392 -0.29 -9.46 5.73
N MET A 393 0.74 -10.18 5.28
CA MET A 393 1.44 -9.88 4.02
C MET A 393 0.47 -9.93 2.84
N LYS A 394 0.63 -9.00 1.88
CA LYS A 394 -0.14 -8.95 0.64
C LYS A 394 0.61 -9.57 -0.53
N LEU A 395 -0.03 -10.51 -1.22
CA LEU A 395 0.49 -11.18 -2.41
C LEU A 395 -0.45 -10.94 -3.60
N CYS A 396 0.10 -10.40 -4.70
CA CYS A 396 -0.64 -10.13 -5.93
C CYS A 396 0.23 -10.11 -7.21
N CYS A 397 1.55 -10.26 -7.09
CA CYS A 397 2.50 -10.17 -8.20
C CYS A 397 3.28 -11.47 -8.43
N SER A 398 3.36 -11.97 -9.66
CA SER A 398 3.89 -13.32 -9.95
C SER A 398 5.31 -13.59 -9.43
N ASN A 399 6.11 -12.56 -9.17
CA ASN A 399 7.43 -12.67 -8.51
C ASN A 399 7.35 -13.10 -7.02
N GLN A 400 6.17 -13.14 -6.43
CA GLN A 400 5.87 -13.62 -5.08
C GLN A 400 5.44 -15.10 -5.05
N LEU A 401 5.12 -15.68 -6.23
CA LEU A 401 4.74 -17.08 -6.39
C LEU A 401 5.93 -18.02 -6.21
N ASN A 402 5.59 -19.28 -5.97
CA ASN A 402 6.50 -20.42 -5.93
C ASN A 402 7.63 -20.26 -4.89
N LYS A 403 7.28 -19.74 -3.72
CA LYS A 403 8.16 -19.59 -2.57
C LYS A 403 7.58 -20.36 -1.39
N ILE A 404 8.34 -21.32 -0.90
CA ILE A 404 7.98 -22.08 0.31
C ILE A 404 8.10 -21.17 1.52
N ARG A 405 7.04 -21.18 2.33
CA ARG A 405 6.90 -20.43 3.58
C ARG A 405 6.48 -21.39 4.68
N ILE A 406 6.84 -21.05 5.92
CA ILE A 406 6.51 -21.84 7.10
C ILE A 406 5.89 -20.91 8.13
N THR A 407 4.81 -21.36 8.77
CA THR A 407 4.16 -20.59 9.83
C THR A 407 4.93 -20.64 11.16
N THR A 408 4.76 -19.62 12.01
CA THR A 408 5.28 -19.55 13.38
C THR A 408 4.46 -20.39 14.35
N SER A 409 3.17 -20.58 14.04
CA SER A 409 2.20 -21.34 14.83
C SER A 409 1.61 -22.50 14.03
N ASN A 410 0.68 -23.25 14.63
CA ASN A 410 -0.05 -24.32 13.97
C ASN A 410 -1.22 -23.82 13.10
N LEU A 411 -1.29 -22.52 12.81
CA LEU A 411 -2.37 -21.90 12.05
C LEU A 411 -1.79 -21.03 10.91
N LEU A 412 -2.34 -21.21 9.71
CA LEU A 412 -2.18 -20.33 8.57
C LEU A 412 -3.55 -19.70 8.27
N VAL A 413 -3.60 -18.39 8.14
CA VAL A 413 -4.81 -17.65 7.76
C VAL A 413 -4.60 -17.06 6.37
N ILE A 414 -5.52 -17.35 5.46
CA ILE A 414 -5.51 -16.85 4.09
C ILE A 414 -6.78 -16.06 3.90
N GLN A 415 -6.68 -14.78 3.57
CA GLN A 415 -7.82 -13.95 3.22
C GLN A 415 -7.64 -13.41 1.81
N ALA A 416 -8.37 -13.98 0.86
CA ALA A 416 -8.45 -13.41 -0.48
C ALA A 416 -9.42 -12.22 -0.44
N TYR A 417 -9.09 -11.16 -1.19
CA TYR A 417 -9.92 -9.97 -1.28
C TYR A 417 -9.88 -9.38 -2.68
N ASN A 418 -10.98 -8.75 -3.10
CA ASN A 418 -11.04 -8.04 -4.37
C ASN A 418 -12.02 -6.85 -4.31
N HIS A 419 -11.70 -5.78 -5.02
CA HIS A 419 -12.55 -4.59 -5.11
C HIS A 419 -13.49 -4.59 -6.32
N LEU A 420 -13.17 -5.30 -7.40
CA LEU A 420 -13.85 -5.18 -8.71
C LEU A 420 -14.04 -6.53 -9.41
N LEU A 421 -12.94 -7.27 -9.61
CA LEU A 421 -12.87 -8.52 -10.35
C LEU A 421 -12.98 -9.73 -9.42
N PHE A 422 -12.36 -10.85 -9.81
CA PHE A 422 -12.12 -11.98 -8.94
C PHE A 422 -10.67 -12.02 -8.47
N SER A 423 -10.46 -12.54 -7.27
CA SER A 423 -9.15 -12.96 -6.77
C SER A 423 -9.08 -14.47 -6.72
N ASP A 424 -8.64 -15.04 -7.84
CA ASP A 424 -8.37 -16.47 -7.96
C ASP A 424 -7.00 -16.77 -7.38
N PHE A 425 -6.86 -17.93 -6.75
CA PHE A 425 -5.58 -18.38 -6.22
C PHE A 425 -5.51 -19.89 -6.04
N ALA A 426 -4.28 -20.39 -6.07
CA ALA A 426 -3.97 -21.75 -5.68
C ALA A 426 -2.79 -21.78 -4.68
N ILE A 427 -2.98 -22.51 -3.59
CA ILE A 427 -1.99 -22.71 -2.53
C ILE A 427 -1.79 -24.21 -2.32
N GLU A 428 -0.55 -24.65 -2.28
CA GLU A 428 -0.18 -25.96 -1.76
C GLU A 428 0.25 -25.83 -0.30
N TYR A 429 -0.16 -26.77 0.53
CA TYR A 429 0.16 -26.77 1.95
C TYR A 429 0.33 -28.19 2.51
N ARG A 430 1.07 -28.31 3.60
CA ARG A 430 1.23 -29.53 4.40
C ARG A 430 1.72 -29.21 5.81
N ILE A 431 1.75 -30.21 6.68
CA ILE A 431 2.52 -30.17 7.91
C ILE A 431 4.01 -30.13 7.55
N SER A 432 4.73 -29.13 8.07
CA SER A 432 6.17 -29.03 7.83
C SER A 432 6.92 -30.26 8.35
N LYS A 433 7.83 -30.77 7.53
CA LYS A 433 8.76 -31.83 7.95
C LYS A 433 9.84 -31.32 8.90
N LEU A 434 10.06 -30.00 8.91
CA LEU A 434 10.96 -29.35 9.84
C LEU A 434 10.22 -29.23 11.17
N MET A 435 10.49 -30.16 12.10
CA MET A 435 10.17 -29.89 13.50
C MET A 435 10.97 -28.67 13.93
N ARG A 436 10.31 -27.76 14.67
CA ARG A 436 10.85 -26.49 15.16
C ARG A 436 12.22 -26.70 15.85
N LEU A 437 13.32 -26.63 15.10
CA LEU A 437 14.69 -26.53 15.61
C LEU A 437 14.94 -25.18 16.31
N LEU A 438 13.99 -24.25 16.20
CA LEU A 438 14.03 -22.91 16.80
C LEU A 438 13.93 -22.89 18.33
N TYR A 439 13.63 -24.00 19.02
CA TYR A 439 13.66 -24.05 20.49
C TYR A 439 15.04 -24.46 21.07
N ALA A 440 16.04 -24.76 20.23
CA ALA A 440 17.37 -25.21 20.67
C ALA A 440 18.52 -24.24 20.34
N MET A 441 18.29 -23.21 19.52
CA MET A 441 19.34 -22.24 19.16
C MET A 441 19.40 -21.03 20.11
N GLU A 442 18.30 -20.64 20.76
CA GLU A 442 18.31 -19.52 21.71
C GLU A 442 19.09 -19.84 22.99
N SER A 443 19.20 -21.12 23.37
CA SER A 443 20.00 -21.56 24.53
C SER A 443 21.49 -21.72 24.23
N TRP A 444 21.92 -21.72 22.96
CA TRP A 444 23.34 -21.86 22.58
C TRP A 444 24.05 -20.52 22.29
N ILE A 445 23.31 -19.45 22.02
CA ILE A 445 23.89 -18.13 21.71
C ILE A 445 24.11 -17.30 23.00
N ALA A 446 23.58 -17.75 24.15
CA ALA A 446 23.69 -17.04 25.41
C ALA A 446 25.02 -17.25 26.18
N GLU A 447 25.89 -18.18 25.77
CA GLU A 447 27.09 -18.54 26.55
C GLU A 447 28.45 -18.17 25.96
N ASP A 448 28.56 -17.72 24.70
CA ASP A 448 29.86 -17.33 24.13
C ASP A 448 29.79 -16.04 23.31
N ALA A 449 29.92 -14.90 24.01
CA ALA A 449 30.20 -13.61 23.39
C ALA A 449 31.72 -13.29 23.49
N PRO A 450 32.51 -13.40 22.41
CA PRO A 450 33.87 -12.88 22.38
C PRO A 450 33.90 -11.36 22.16
N PRO A 451 34.96 -10.66 22.63
CA PRO A 451 34.97 -9.20 22.72
C PRO A 451 35.19 -8.51 21.37
N LYS A 452 34.65 -7.29 21.27
CA LYS A 452 34.71 -6.36 20.12
C LYS A 452 36.10 -6.23 19.48
N PRO A 453 36.21 -6.23 18.14
CA PRO A 453 37.41 -5.77 17.45
C PRO A 453 37.41 -4.26 17.21
N THR A 454 38.57 -3.67 17.49
CA THR A 454 39.00 -2.29 17.22
C THR A 454 39.23 -2.00 15.73
N LYS A 455 39.08 -0.71 15.39
CA LYS A 455 39.27 -0.10 14.08
C LYS A 455 40.60 -0.46 13.40
N SER A 456 40.54 -0.74 12.10
CA SER A 456 41.66 -0.56 11.18
C SER A 456 41.15 -0.01 9.84
N THR A 457 41.72 1.12 9.45
CA THR A 457 41.55 1.80 8.17
C THR A 457 42.44 1.15 7.11
N ALA A 458 41.86 0.76 5.97
CA ALA A 458 42.61 0.60 4.73
C ALA A 458 41.81 1.20 3.57
N LYS A 459 42.44 2.17 2.89
CA LYS A 459 42.02 2.68 1.58
C LYS A 459 42.24 1.59 0.53
N SER A 460 41.27 1.41 -0.37
CA SER A 460 41.56 0.91 -1.71
C SER A 460 40.66 1.62 -2.72
N THR A 461 41.31 2.19 -3.73
CA THR A 461 40.71 2.85 -4.88
C THR A 461 40.46 1.79 -5.95
N THR A 462 39.26 1.71 -6.53
CA THR A 462 39.10 1.16 -7.89
C THR A 462 37.92 1.81 -8.59
N THR A 463 38.24 2.52 -9.67
CA THR A 463 37.34 3.07 -10.67
C THR A 463 36.79 1.94 -11.53
N THR A 464 35.50 1.91 -11.85
CA THR A 464 35.02 1.23 -13.07
C THR A 464 33.82 1.96 -13.66
N THR A 465 34.07 2.55 -14.82
CA THR A 465 33.16 3.20 -15.76
C THR A 465 32.14 2.20 -16.31
N THR A 466 30.86 2.54 -16.37
CA THR A 466 29.85 1.75 -17.11
C THR A 466 29.37 2.54 -18.33
N THR A 467 29.83 2.14 -19.51
CA THR A 467 29.43 2.67 -20.81
C THR A 467 28.08 2.07 -21.24
N ARG A 468 27.14 2.93 -21.65
CA ARG A 468 25.83 2.58 -22.22
C ARG A 468 26.04 1.94 -23.61
N ARG A 469 25.54 0.73 -23.84
CA ARG A 469 25.72 -0.02 -25.09
C ARG A 469 24.61 0.34 -26.08
N THR A 470 24.94 1.08 -27.14
CA THR A 470 24.09 1.28 -28.34
C THR A 470 24.42 0.20 -29.38
N THR A 471 23.41 -0.40 -30.01
CA THR A 471 23.59 -1.32 -31.14
C THR A 471 23.75 -0.55 -32.46
N SER A 472 24.30 -1.19 -33.49
CA SER A 472 24.72 -0.58 -34.77
C SER A 472 23.60 0.01 -35.65
N SER A 473 22.36 0.05 -35.18
CA SER A 473 21.19 0.60 -35.90
C SER A 473 20.79 2.01 -35.42
N GLY A 474 21.44 2.56 -34.38
CA GLY A 474 21.05 3.83 -33.78
C GLY A 474 19.74 3.77 -32.98
N CYS A 475 19.13 2.59 -32.84
CA CYS A 475 17.90 2.37 -32.08
C CYS A 475 18.17 1.73 -30.70
N PRO A 476 17.30 1.96 -29.70
CA PRO A 476 17.39 1.28 -28.41
C PRO A 476 17.11 -0.22 -28.55
N ALA A 477 17.59 -0.99 -27.58
CA ALA A 477 17.37 -2.44 -27.53
C ALA A 477 15.87 -2.77 -27.61
N GLY A 478 15.50 -3.67 -28.53
CA GLY A 478 14.11 -4.04 -28.81
C GLY A 478 13.51 -3.35 -30.04
N TYR A 479 14.20 -2.37 -30.64
CA TYR A 479 13.80 -1.74 -31.90
C TYR A 479 14.91 -1.84 -32.95
N ASP A 480 14.56 -2.29 -34.15
CA ASP A 480 15.54 -2.71 -35.15
C ASP A 480 15.48 -1.89 -36.44
N ILE A 481 14.48 -1.01 -36.58
CA ILE A 481 14.19 -0.31 -37.84
C ILE A 481 14.15 1.19 -37.57
N LEU A 482 15.08 1.96 -38.12
CA LEU A 482 15.08 3.41 -38.03
C LEU A 482 14.17 4.02 -39.12
N SER A 483 13.40 5.06 -38.78
CA SER A 483 12.52 5.77 -39.71
C SER A 483 13.32 6.51 -40.78
N SER A 484 12.67 6.84 -41.91
CA SER A 484 13.29 7.66 -42.96
C SER A 484 13.74 9.05 -42.48
N THR A 485 13.13 9.57 -41.41
CA THR A 485 13.52 10.83 -40.76
C THR A 485 14.64 10.68 -39.72
N GLY A 486 15.02 9.46 -39.34
CA GLY A 486 16.01 9.20 -38.29
C GLY A 486 15.53 9.49 -36.86
N THR A 487 14.24 9.81 -36.65
CA THR A 487 13.70 10.26 -35.35
C THR A 487 12.86 9.21 -34.64
N ILE A 488 12.47 8.14 -35.32
CA ILE A 488 11.60 7.08 -34.77
C ILE A 488 12.24 5.72 -35.05
N CYS A 489 12.20 4.82 -34.08
CA CYS A 489 12.60 3.44 -34.19
C CYS A 489 11.38 2.52 -34.13
N TYR A 490 11.30 1.52 -35.00
CA TYR A 490 10.18 0.58 -35.10
C TYR A 490 10.60 -0.86 -34.77
N ASN A 491 9.65 -1.60 -34.19
CA ASN A 491 9.68 -3.04 -34.06
C ASN A 491 8.42 -3.64 -34.68
N VAL A 492 8.58 -4.72 -35.46
CA VAL A 492 7.49 -5.41 -36.14
C VAL A 492 7.13 -6.69 -35.40
N ASN A 493 5.89 -6.77 -34.91
CA ASN A 493 5.37 -7.90 -34.17
C ASN A 493 4.25 -8.62 -34.95
N VAL A 494 4.46 -9.92 -35.20
CA VAL A 494 3.53 -10.77 -35.95
C VAL A 494 2.64 -11.63 -35.05
N ARG A 495 2.61 -11.37 -33.73
CA ARG A 495 1.68 -12.05 -32.80
C ARG A 495 0.28 -11.46 -32.97
N LEU A 496 -0.70 -12.33 -33.25
CA LEU A 496 -2.11 -11.95 -33.32
C LEU A 496 -2.62 -11.56 -31.94
N THR A 497 -2.88 -10.27 -31.75
CA THR A 497 -3.38 -9.74 -30.47
C THR A 497 -4.37 -8.61 -30.71
N ASN A 498 -5.22 -8.31 -29.71
CA ASN A 498 -6.11 -7.16 -29.81
C ASN A 498 -5.34 -5.85 -29.63
N PHE A 499 -5.96 -4.72 -29.97
CA PHE A 499 -5.30 -3.41 -29.93
C PHE A 499 -4.77 -3.04 -28.55
N MET A 500 -5.46 -3.43 -27.47
CA MET A 500 -5.08 -3.08 -26.11
C MET A 500 -3.84 -3.83 -25.65
N ASP A 501 -3.78 -5.13 -25.91
CA ASP A 501 -2.62 -5.97 -25.63
C ASP A 501 -1.41 -5.57 -26.47
N ALA A 502 -1.62 -5.21 -27.73
CA ALA A 502 -0.57 -4.65 -28.59
C ALA A 502 -0.04 -3.32 -28.02
N SER A 503 -0.94 -2.46 -27.51
CA SER A 503 -0.57 -1.16 -26.93
C SER A 503 0.25 -1.34 -25.67
N LEU A 504 -0.19 -2.22 -24.77
CA LEU A 504 0.53 -2.58 -23.55
C LEU A 504 1.88 -3.25 -23.87
N SER A 505 1.95 -4.09 -24.90
CA SER A 505 3.21 -4.70 -25.33
C SER A 505 4.22 -3.68 -25.82
N CYS A 506 3.79 -2.60 -26.50
CA CYS A 506 4.68 -1.52 -26.91
C CYS A 506 5.09 -0.63 -25.72
N LEU A 507 4.16 -0.35 -24.79
CA LEU A 507 4.43 0.47 -23.60
C LEU A 507 5.51 -0.14 -22.70
N ARG A 508 5.57 -1.48 -22.59
CA ARG A 508 6.62 -2.20 -21.84
C ARG A 508 8.05 -1.92 -22.34
N THR A 509 8.20 -1.47 -23.59
CA THR A 509 9.49 -1.08 -24.17
C THR A 509 9.56 0.43 -24.44
N ASN A 510 8.78 1.23 -23.68
CA ASN A 510 8.64 2.68 -23.82
C ASN A 510 8.20 3.14 -25.22
N GLY A 511 7.54 2.27 -25.98
CA GLY A 511 6.98 2.61 -27.27
C GLY A 511 5.46 2.75 -27.25
N SER A 512 4.90 3.11 -28.40
CA SER A 512 3.47 3.10 -28.65
C SER A 512 3.17 2.27 -29.89
N ILE A 513 1.93 1.87 -30.10
CA ILE A 513 1.53 1.45 -31.45
C ILE A 513 1.75 2.63 -32.40
N SER A 514 2.27 2.36 -33.59
CA SER A 514 2.42 3.38 -34.61
C SER A 514 1.04 3.76 -35.17
N ILE A 515 0.59 4.96 -34.84
CA ILE A 515 -0.76 5.43 -35.14
C ILE A 515 -0.77 6.47 -36.28
N ALA A 516 0.36 7.11 -36.58
CA ALA A 516 0.48 8.04 -37.70
C ALA A 516 1.80 7.76 -38.44
N GLN A 517 1.71 7.19 -39.64
CA GLN A 517 2.88 6.84 -40.47
C GLN A 517 2.95 7.77 -41.67
N ALA A 518 4.17 8.22 -42.01
CA ALA A 518 4.42 8.83 -43.30
C ALA A 518 4.35 7.75 -44.40
N THR A 519 3.86 8.11 -45.59
CA THR A 519 3.62 7.17 -46.71
C THR A 519 4.86 6.36 -47.12
N VAL A 520 6.06 6.97 -46.97
CA VAL A 520 7.34 6.33 -47.29
C VAL A 520 7.67 5.21 -46.29
N ASP A 521 7.46 5.45 -44.99
CA ASP A 521 7.71 4.46 -43.93
C ASP A 521 6.67 3.33 -43.96
N GLU A 522 5.41 3.63 -44.32
CA GLU A 522 4.33 2.64 -44.43
C GLU A 522 4.66 1.55 -45.46
N THR A 523 5.19 1.93 -46.62
CA THR A 523 5.59 0.98 -47.67
C THR A 523 6.72 0.06 -47.19
N ILE A 524 7.71 0.62 -46.48
CA ILE A 524 8.84 -0.13 -45.92
C ILE A 524 8.35 -1.10 -44.84
N LEU A 525 7.55 -0.62 -43.88
CA LEU A 525 7.01 -1.43 -42.78
C LEU A 525 6.08 -2.53 -43.30
N LYS A 526 5.25 -2.26 -44.32
CA LYS A 526 4.41 -3.27 -44.99
C LYS A 526 5.28 -4.38 -45.60
N ASN A 527 6.35 -4.04 -46.32
CA ASN A 527 7.23 -5.04 -46.94
C ASN A 527 7.97 -5.88 -45.88
N ILE A 528 8.43 -5.26 -44.79
CA ILE A 528 9.06 -5.98 -43.68
C ILE A 528 8.05 -6.88 -42.97
N PHE A 529 6.83 -6.40 -42.74
CA PHE A 529 5.74 -7.21 -42.17
C PHE A 529 5.45 -8.42 -43.04
N ILE A 530 5.24 -8.24 -44.36
CA ILE A 530 5.02 -9.35 -45.30
C ILE A 530 6.14 -10.39 -45.19
N LYS A 531 7.40 -9.95 -45.12
CA LYS A 531 8.55 -10.85 -44.97
C LYS A 531 8.49 -11.64 -43.65
N LYS A 532 8.21 -10.98 -42.51
CA LYS A 532 8.10 -11.65 -41.20
C LYS A 532 6.83 -12.49 -41.06
N ALA A 533 5.75 -12.13 -41.72
CA ALA A 533 4.46 -12.78 -41.56
C ALA A 533 4.37 -14.09 -42.38
N LYS A 534 5.16 -14.21 -43.46
CA LYS A 534 5.35 -15.47 -44.20
C LYS A 534 5.82 -16.64 -43.33
N SER A 535 6.56 -16.40 -42.23
CA SER A 535 6.95 -17.45 -41.28
C SER A 535 5.90 -17.75 -40.21
N SER A 536 4.90 -16.88 -40.03
CA SER A 536 3.95 -16.92 -38.89
C SER A 536 2.48 -17.02 -39.30
N ARG A 537 2.17 -17.14 -40.60
CA ARG A 537 0.81 -17.26 -41.19
C ARG A 537 -0.16 -16.11 -40.86
N VAL A 538 0.35 -14.95 -40.45
CA VAL A 538 -0.47 -13.76 -40.19
C VAL A 538 -0.55 -12.91 -41.47
N SER A 539 -1.74 -12.42 -41.83
CA SER A 539 -1.92 -11.57 -43.02
C SER A 539 -2.51 -10.19 -42.72
N LYS A 540 -2.79 -9.91 -41.45
CA LYS A 540 -3.47 -8.69 -41.00
C LYS A 540 -2.62 -8.00 -39.94
N TYR A 541 -2.56 -6.68 -39.99
CA TYR A 541 -1.94 -5.87 -38.93
C TYR A 541 -2.73 -4.59 -38.64
N TRP A 542 -2.60 -4.09 -37.43
CA TRP A 542 -3.11 -2.79 -37.01
C TRP A 542 -2.37 -1.67 -37.75
N SER A 543 -3.08 -0.90 -38.56
CA SER A 543 -2.50 0.04 -39.52
C SER A 543 -2.63 1.52 -39.10
N GLY A 544 -2.71 1.79 -37.80
CA GLY A 544 -2.81 3.15 -37.25
C GLY A 544 -4.13 3.88 -37.55
N LEU A 545 -4.16 5.21 -37.41
CA LEU A 545 -5.30 6.09 -37.72
C LEU A 545 -5.27 6.49 -39.20
N LYS A 546 -6.21 5.97 -39.98
CA LYS A 546 -6.58 6.54 -41.28
C LYS A 546 -7.80 7.44 -41.10
N ASN A 547 -7.77 8.70 -41.53
CA ASN A 547 -8.87 9.67 -41.32
C ASN A 547 -9.36 9.73 -39.85
N TRP A 548 -8.44 9.72 -38.88
CA TRP A 548 -8.75 9.71 -37.44
C TRP A 548 -9.57 8.49 -36.94
N LYS A 549 -9.52 7.36 -37.65
CA LYS A 549 -10.19 6.12 -37.25
C LYS A 549 -9.26 4.92 -37.32
N CYS A 550 -9.23 4.10 -36.27
CA CYS A 550 -8.44 2.87 -36.23
C CYS A 550 -8.95 1.84 -37.24
N GLY A 551 -8.07 0.94 -37.62
CA GLY A 551 -8.39 -0.10 -38.58
C GLY A 551 -7.28 -1.11 -38.74
N ILE A 552 -7.68 -2.24 -39.30
CA ILE A 552 -6.80 -3.34 -39.63
C ILE A 552 -6.60 -3.34 -41.14
N TYR A 553 -5.35 -3.44 -41.55
CA TYR A 553 -4.98 -3.63 -42.93
C TYR A 553 -4.76 -5.11 -43.22
N ASP A 554 -5.46 -5.63 -44.21
CA ASP A 554 -5.26 -6.98 -44.74
C ASP A 554 -4.34 -6.91 -45.97
N ILE A 555 -3.18 -7.55 -45.86
CA ILE A 555 -2.16 -7.51 -46.94
C ILE A 555 -2.54 -8.35 -48.14
N ASN A 556 -3.36 -9.41 -47.95
CA ASN A 556 -3.77 -10.31 -49.03
C ASN A 556 -4.89 -9.67 -49.84
N LEU A 557 -5.82 -9.01 -49.16
CA LEU A 557 -6.94 -8.31 -49.79
C LEU A 557 -6.58 -6.89 -50.22
N ASN A 558 -5.42 -6.37 -49.79
CA ASN A 558 -4.97 -5.00 -50.01
C ASN A 558 -6.01 -3.96 -49.58
N THR A 559 -6.72 -4.23 -48.47
CA THR A 559 -7.84 -3.43 -47.96
C THR A 559 -7.63 -3.01 -46.52
N TYR A 560 -8.10 -1.80 -46.19
CA TYR A 560 -8.15 -1.28 -44.83
C TYR A 560 -9.59 -1.31 -44.32
N THR A 561 -9.83 -1.93 -43.18
CA THR A 561 -11.15 -2.01 -42.56
C THR A 561 -11.18 -1.18 -41.28
N TYR A 562 -12.08 -0.18 -41.23
CA TYR A 562 -12.31 0.60 -40.01
C TYR A 562 -12.88 -0.28 -38.90
N THR A 563 -12.36 -0.12 -37.69
CA THR A 563 -12.86 -0.79 -36.49
C THR A 563 -12.71 0.11 -35.27
N SER A 564 -13.46 -0.15 -34.21
CA SER A 564 -13.18 0.50 -32.92
C SER A 564 -11.78 0.11 -32.43
N CYS A 565 -10.98 1.09 -32.00
CA CYS A 565 -9.67 0.83 -31.39
C CYS A 565 -9.80 0.00 -30.09
N LEU A 566 -11.00 -0.06 -29.51
CA LEU A 566 -11.31 -0.80 -28.29
C LEU A 566 -11.99 -2.15 -28.57
N ASP A 567 -12.15 -2.55 -29.83
CA ASP A 567 -12.70 -3.86 -30.18
C ASP A 567 -11.69 -4.97 -29.87
N LEU A 568 -11.84 -5.59 -28.69
CA LEU A 568 -10.97 -6.65 -28.21
C LEU A 568 -11.14 -7.98 -28.96
N SER A 569 -12.17 -8.11 -29.82
CA SER A 569 -12.40 -9.31 -30.62
C SER A 569 -11.47 -9.41 -31.83
N LYS A 570 -10.96 -8.28 -32.33
CA LYS A 570 -10.13 -8.23 -33.53
C LYS A 570 -8.66 -8.45 -33.19
N LYS A 571 -8.10 -9.55 -33.70
CA LYS A 571 -6.68 -9.87 -33.53
C LYS A 571 -5.91 -9.67 -34.83
N ALA A 572 -4.81 -8.94 -34.77
CA ALA A 572 -3.92 -8.66 -35.89
C ALA A 572 -2.47 -8.48 -35.37
N GLY A 573 -1.48 -8.56 -36.26
CA GLY A 573 -0.12 -8.12 -35.94
C GLY A 573 -0.06 -6.61 -35.71
N TYR A 574 1.07 -6.07 -35.27
CA TYR A 574 1.21 -4.64 -34.96
C TYR A 574 2.66 -4.16 -35.07
N PHE A 575 2.81 -2.84 -35.14
CA PHE A 575 4.10 -2.15 -35.12
C PHE A 575 4.22 -1.34 -33.84
N CYS A 576 5.28 -1.57 -33.07
CA CYS A 576 5.68 -0.67 -31.99
C CYS A 576 6.61 0.39 -32.54
N GLN A 577 6.43 1.63 -32.11
CA GLN A 577 7.32 2.74 -32.40
C GLN A 577 7.89 3.34 -31.10
N PHE A 578 9.15 3.76 -31.14
CA PHE A 578 9.85 4.46 -30.09
C PHE A 578 10.41 5.75 -30.66
N LYS A 579 10.15 6.90 -30.04
CA LYS A 579 10.73 8.18 -30.46
C LYS A 579 12.09 8.36 -29.80
N LEU A 580 13.13 8.70 -30.55
CA LEU A 580 14.50 8.87 -30.05
C LEU A 580 14.73 10.17 -29.24
N ASN A 581 13.70 10.63 -28.51
CA ASN A 581 13.53 11.86 -27.72
C ASN A 581 13.15 13.14 -28.50
N ASP A 582 12.18 13.85 -27.91
CA ASP A 582 12.38 15.22 -27.43
C ASP A 582 12.81 15.14 -25.96
#